data_AF-A0A2G5D9Y6-F1
#
_entry.id   AF-A0A2G5D9Y6-F1
#
_cell.length_a   1.000
_cell.length_b   1.000
_cell.length_c   1.000
_cell.angle_alpha   90.00
_cell.angle_beta   90.00
_cell.angle_gamma   90.00
#
_symmetry.space_group_name_H-M   'P 1'
#
loop_
_entity.id
_entity.type
_entity.pdbx_description
1 polymer ?
#
loop_
_entity_poly.entity_id
_entity_poly.type
_entity_poly.pdbx_seq_one_letter_code
_entity_poly.pdbx_strand_id
1 'polypeptide(L)'
;MMNRFMMLLGLVIWCFVIELGFGVNGLKVPFRPKDLLPILPKELTTWPNLHSAVDLLPSFVGSIGPNSGSIEWKGACFYGNEARFEFKNSVQTDVNDHDEEEEEDKKKKKSLGGGVIYLETSAAHSWTCMDLYVFATPYRVTWDYYFSAREHTLEIDSWEESAELEYVKQHGISVFLMPSGMLGTLMSLIDVLPLFSNSAWGQKSNIAFLQKHMGASFERRAKPWVATINPDDVHSGDFLALSKIRGRWGGFETLEKWVTGAFAGHTAVCLKDEDGKLWVGESGHENEKGEEIIVVIPWEEWWELTLKDNSNPHVALLPLHPELRAKFNVTAAWAYAWSMSGKPYGYHNMIFSWIDTIADNYPPPLDTHLVISAMSMWTRVQPSYAANMWNEALNKRLGTEDLDLYEIIAETEKRGMTFDHLLTIPEQDEWVYSDGKSTTCVAFILEMYKEAGILGPLSSSIQIRDAYMLKIFESNHTRLPNWCNNGDKQLPFCQILGEYRMEFPHYNTIEPYAKMNENCPSLPPTYERPVSC
;
A
#
# COMPACT_ATOMS: atom_id res chain seq x y z
N MET A 1 -16.42 -35.95 23.88
CA MET A 1 -16.44 -34.80 22.95
C MET A 1 -17.85 -34.30 22.66
N MET A 2 -18.81 -35.16 22.28
CA MET A 2 -20.19 -34.77 21.93
C MET A 2 -20.95 -34.00 23.04
N ASN A 3 -20.71 -34.34 24.33
CA ASN A 3 -21.37 -33.68 25.47
C ASN A 3 -20.90 -32.24 25.74
N ARG A 4 -19.63 -31.91 25.44
CA ARG A 4 -19.13 -30.52 25.57
C ARG A 4 -19.60 -29.64 24.42
N PHE A 5 -19.77 -30.22 23.24
CA PHE A 5 -20.27 -29.55 22.04
C PHE A 5 -21.76 -29.20 22.16
N MET A 6 -22.60 -30.12 22.66
CA MET A 6 -24.00 -29.84 22.96
C MET A 6 -24.18 -28.76 24.05
N MET A 7 -23.28 -28.70 25.03
CA MET A 7 -23.29 -27.62 26.04
C MET A 7 -22.96 -26.25 25.42
N LEU A 8 -21.97 -26.18 24.53
CA LEU A 8 -21.62 -24.95 23.82
C LEU A 8 -22.73 -24.48 22.87
N LEU A 9 -23.34 -25.41 22.13
CA LEU A 9 -24.49 -25.11 21.27
C LEU A 9 -25.70 -24.65 22.09
N GLY A 10 -25.93 -25.28 23.24
CA GLY A 10 -26.98 -24.89 24.19
C GLY A 10 -26.76 -23.49 24.77
N LEU A 11 -25.51 -23.12 25.09
CA LEU A 11 -25.13 -21.77 25.54
C LEU A 11 -25.35 -20.72 24.44
N VAL A 12 -24.97 -21.01 23.20
CA VAL A 12 -25.17 -20.09 22.06
C VAL A 12 -26.65 -19.88 21.78
N ILE A 13 -27.45 -20.95 21.77
CA ILE A 13 -28.92 -20.87 21.60
C ILE A 13 -29.55 -20.10 22.76
N TRP A 14 -29.07 -20.30 24.00
CA TRP A 14 -29.57 -19.58 25.16
C TRP A 14 -29.26 -18.07 25.10
N CYS A 15 -28.07 -17.68 24.63
CA CYS A 15 -27.73 -16.28 24.38
C CYS A 15 -28.63 -15.65 23.29
N PHE A 16 -28.93 -16.38 22.21
CA PHE A 16 -29.83 -15.92 21.14
C PHE A 16 -31.28 -15.73 21.62
N VAL A 17 -31.78 -16.60 22.50
CA VAL A 17 -33.12 -16.49 23.07
C VAL A 17 -33.24 -15.29 24.02
N ILE A 18 -32.16 -14.93 24.70
CA ILE A 18 -32.11 -13.72 25.55
C ILE A 18 -32.13 -12.44 24.70
N GLU A 19 -31.43 -12.40 23.55
CA GLU A 19 -31.45 -11.26 22.62
C GLU A 19 -32.80 -11.06 21.90
N LEU A 20 -33.52 -12.14 21.57
CA LEU A 20 -34.80 -12.06 20.83
C LEU A 20 -36.04 -11.98 21.74
N GLY A 21 -35.95 -12.40 23.02
CA GLY A 21 -37.11 -12.57 23.90
C GLY A 21 -37.35 -11.45 24.93
N PHE A 22 -36.34 -10.65 25.26
CA PHE A 22 -36.46 -9.62 26.29
C PHE A 22 -35.67 -8.37 25.89
N GLY A 23 -36.39 -7.31 25.49
CA GLY A 23 -35.83 -5.97 25.31
C GLY A 23 -35.41 -5.36 26.65
N VAL A 24 -34.32 -5.87 27.24
CA VAL A 24 -33.70 -5.30 28.44
C VAL A 24 -32.41 -4.62 27.99
N ASN A 25 -32.50 -3.31 27.72
CA ASN A 25 -31.34 -2.44 27.71
C ASN A 25 -30.66 -2.53 29.08
N GLY A 26 -29.51 -3.21 29.16
CA GLY A 26 -28.59 -3.06 30.29
C GLY A 26 -27.93 -4.31 30.88
N LEU A 27 -28.29 -5.54 30.50
CA LEU A 27 -27.56 -6.72 30.98
C LEU A 27 -26.37 -7.04 30.06
N LYS A 28 -25.14 -6.76 30.52
CA LYS A 28 -23.91 -7.14 29.80
C LYS A 28 -23.80 -8.66 29.74
N VAL A 29 -23.74 -9.23 28.54
CA VAL A 29 -23.54 -10.66 28.31
C VAL A 29 -22.05 -11.02 28.43
N PRO A 30 -21.71 -12.24 28.90
CA PRO A 30 -20.31 -12.66 29.05
C PRO A 30 -19.55 -12.67 27.72
N PHE A 31 -20.25 -12.96 26.63
CA PHE A 31 -19.77 -12.86 25.25
C PHE A 31 -20.92 -12.41 24.36
N ARG A 32 -20.68 -11.53 23.39
CA ARG A 32 -21.60 -11.35 22.26
C ARG A 32 -21.28 -12.36 21.17
N PRO A 33 -22.23 -12.72 20.30
CA PRO A 33 -21.96 -13.60 19.15
C PRO A 33 -20.75 -13.13 18.33
N LYS A 34 -20.58 -11.81 18.14
CA LYS A 34 -19.42 -11.19 17.47
C LYS A 34 -18.07 -11.48 18.11
N ASP A 35 -18.03 -11.77 19.42
CA ASP A 35 -16.79 -11.98 20.18
C ASP A 35 -16.30 -13.43 20.08
N LEU A 36 -17.22 -14.38 19.84
CA LEU A 36 -16.93 -15.81 19.69
C LEU A 36 -16.79 -16.23 18.23
N LEU A 37 -17.29 -15.43 17.30
CA LEU A 37 -17.20 -15.65 15.85
C LEU A 37 -15.76 -15.92 15.35
N PRO A 38 -14.71 -15.24 15.85
CA PRO A 38 -13.33 -15.51 15.43
C PRO A 38 -12.80 -16.90 15.84
N ILE A 39 -13.42 -17.56 16.81
CA ILE A 39 -12.99 -18.85 17.38
C ILE A 39 -13.70 -20.04 16.69
N LEU A 40 -14.79 -19.78 15.96
CA LEU A 40 -15.59 -20.83 15.33
C LEU A 40 -14.88 -21.42 14.09
N PRO A 41 -14.96 -22.75 13.86
CA PRO A 41 -14.40 -23.36 12.66
C PRO A 41 -14.96 -22.72 11.38
N LYS A 42 -14.07 -22.34 10.45
CA LYS A 42 -14.41 -21.70 9.17
C LYS A 42 -15.42 -22.52 8.32
N GLU A 43 -15.57 -23.82 8.58
CA GLU A 43 -16.49 -24.73 7.88
C GLU A 43 -17.95 -24.64 8.38
N LEU A 44 -18.19 -24.04 9.56
CA LEU A 44 -19.52 -23.98 10.21
C LEU A 44 -20.16 -22.59 10.17
N THR A 45 -19.47 -21.58 9.62
CA THR A 45 -19.95 -20.20 9.53
C THR A 45 -20.30 -19.85 8.09
N THR A 46 -21.59 -19.67 7.81
CA THR A 46 -22.11 -19.17 6.52
C THR A 46 -22.11 -17.64 6.42
N TRP A 47 -21.45 -16.94 7.35
CA TRP A 47 -21.31 -15.48 7.34
C TRP A 47 -20.10 -15.06 6.47
N PRO A 48 -20.14 -13.88 5.82
CA PRO A 48 -19.03 -13.38 5.03
C PRO A 48 -17.79 -13.27 5.92
N ASN A 49 -16.62 -13.61 5.38
CA ASN A 49 -15.32 -13.46 6.05
C ASN A 49 -15.24 -12.12 6.78
N LEU A 50 -15.43 -12.15 8.10
CA LEU A 50 -15.52 -10.96 8.95
C LEU A 50 -14.16 -10.27 9.12
N HIS A 51 -13.07 -10.95 8.74
CA HIS A 51 -11.71 -10.43 8.83
C HIS A 51 -11.00 -10.46 7.47
N SER A 52 -10.06 -9.53 7.29
CA SER A 52 -9.23 -9.39 6.09
C SER A 52 -7.84 -8.89 6.47
N ALA A 53 -6.90 -8.89 5.52
CA ALA A 53 -5.59 -8.28 5.72
C ALA A 53 -5.64 -6.83 6.22
N VAL A 54 -6.71 -6.11 5.85
CA VAL A 54 -6.95 -4.71 6.21
C VAL A 54 -7.21 -4.53 7.72
N ASP A 55 -7.73 -5.56 8.39
CA ASP A 55 -8.04 -5.55 9.82
C ASP A 55 -6.78 -5.52 10.72
N LEU A 56 -5.58 -5.67 10.14
CA LEU A 56 -4.30 -5.45 10.83
C LEU A 56 -3.91 -3.98 10.95
N LEU A 57 -4.58 -3.09 10.24
CA LEU A 57 -4.18 -1.69 10.18
C LEU A 57 -4.83 -0.92 11.35
N PRO A 58 -4.03 -0.20 12.17
CA PRO A 58 -4.58 0.67 13.20
C PRO A 58 -5.43 1.78 12.59
N SER A 59 -6.45 2.26 13.29
CA SER A 59 -7.17 3.49 12.93
C SER A 59 -6.72 4.63 13.82
N PHE A 60 -6.41 5.79 13.25
CA PHE A 60 -6.09 6.98 14.04
C PHE A 60 -7.32 7.44 14.82
N VAL A 61 -7.12 7.74 16.10
CA VAL A 61 -8.17 8.19 17.02
C VAL A 61 -8.01 9.68 17.32
N GLY A 62 -6.77 10.14 17.49
CA GLY A 62 -6.46 11.51 17.84
C GLY A 62 -5.05 11.65 18.39
N SER A 63 -4.64 12.87 18.71
CA SER A 63 -3.38 13.16 19.39
C SER A 63 -3.62 13.62 20.83
N ILE A 64 -2.87 13.05 21.77
CA ILE A 64 -2.87 13.46 23.18
C ILE A 64 -1.61 14.24 23.51
N GLY A 65 -1.76 15.40 24.11
CA GLY A 65 -0.67 16.32 24.39
C GLY A 65 -1.02 17.26 25.53
N PRO A 66 -0.04 18.01 26.05
CA PRO A 66 -0.18 18.80 27.28
C PRO A 66 -1.24 19.91 27.16
N ASN A 67 -1.45 20.44 25.95
CA ASN A 67 -2.30 21.60 25.68
C ASN A 67 -3.61 21.24 24.97
N SER A 68 -3.77 19.97 24.58
CA SER A 68 -4.84 19.48 23.70
C SER A 68 -6.08 18.97 24.44
N GLY A 69 -6.10 19.03 25.78
CA GLY A 69 -7.20 18.48 26.57
C GLY A 69 -7.28 16.95 26.48
N SER A 70 -8.46 16.40 26.74
CA SER A 70 -8.74 14.99 26.53
C SER A 70 -9.38 14.74 25.16
N ILE A 71 -9.13 13.56 24.61
CA ILE A 71 -9.78 13.07 23.39
C ILE A 71 -10.77 11.97 23.75
N GLU A 72 -11.91 11.93 23.07
CA GLU A 72 -12.96 10.92 23.30
C GLU A 72 -13.27 10.14 22.02
N TRP A 73 -13.51 8.83 22.14
CA TRP A 73 -13.87 7.99 21.00
C TRP A 73 -14.64 6.72 21.40
N LYS A 74 -15.09 6.00 20.38
CA LYS A 74 -15.70 4.66 20.50
C LYS A 74 -14.69 3.61 20.06
N GLY A 75 -14.35 2.72 20.99
CA GLY A 75 -13.50 1.56 20.75
C GLY A 75 -14.25 0.36 20.18
N ALA A 76 -13.51 -0.70 19.89
CA ALA A 76 -14.10 -1.96 19.46
C ALA A 76 -14.85 -2.62 20.64
N CYS A 77 -14.23 -2.63 21.82
CA CYS A 77 -14.74 -3.17 23.08
C CYS A 77 -15.53 -2.15 23.92
N PHE A 78 -15.00 -0.94 24.05
CA PHE A 78 -15.51 0.10 24.95
C PHE A 78 -16.14 1.25 24.17
N TYR A 79 -17.37 1.65 24.50
CA TYR A 79 -18.08 2.70 23.75
C TYR A 79 -17.97 4.11 24.33
N GLY A 80 -17.31 4.27 25.48
CA GLY A 80 -16.96 5.57 26.01
C GLY A 80 -15.51 5.53 26.46
N ASN A 81 -14.61 5.98 25.59
CA ASN A 81 -13.19 6.06 25.90
C ASN A 81 -12.77 7.52 25.95
N GLU A 82 -11.89 7.83 26.88
CA GLU A 82 -11.26 9.14 27.01
C GLU A 82 -9.76 8.95 27.27
N ALA A 83 -8.92 9.77 26.65
CA ALA A 83 -7.49 9.78 26.95
C ALA A 83 -6.94 11.20 27.07
N ARG A 84 -5.98 11.34 27.98
CA ARG A 84 -5.24 12.59 28.23
C ARG A 84 -3.78 12.28 28.55
N PHE A 85 -2.93 13.29 28.40
CA PHE A 85 -1.50 13.15 28.60
C PHE A 85 -0.97 14.19 29.58
N GLU A 86 -0.07 13.78 30.47
CA GLU A 86 0.66 14.65 31.38
C GLU A 86 2.16 14.37 31.35
N PHE A 87 2.99 15.42 31.38
CA PHE A 87 4.44 15.27 31.54
C PHE A 87 4.80 14.89 32.99
N LYS A 88 5.76 13.98 33.15
CA LYS A 88 6.46 13.78 34.42
C LYS A 88 7.56 14.85 34.51
N ASN A 89 7.59 15.61 35.61
CA ASN A 89 8.66 16.57 35.87
C ASN A 89 10.02 15.87 35.80
N SER A 90 10.98 16.49 35.11
CA SER A 90 12.37 16.01 35.05
C SER A 90 12.94 15.93 36.47
N VAL A 91 13.40 14.75 36.89
CA VAL A 91 14.12 14.62 38.16
C VAL A 91 15.48 15.28 37.96
N GLN A 92 15.70 16.40 38.64
CA GLN A 92 17.00 17.06 38.71
C GLN A 92 17.94 16.15 39.50
N THR A 93 18.74 15.36 38.79
CA THR A 93 19.81 14.57 39.41
C THR A 93 20.94 15.51 39.77
N ASP A 94 21.05 15.86 41.05
CA ASP A 94 22.21 16.54 41.60
C ASP A 94 23.46 15.70 41.32
N VAL A 95 24.42 16.36 40.66
CA VAL A 95 25.64 15.79 40.11
C VAL A 95 26.56 15.30 41.23
N ASN A 96 26.97 14.04 41.17
CA ASN A 96 28.28 13.61 41.65
C ASN A 96 28.92 12.79 40.54
N ASP A 97 30.02 13.35 40.00
CA ASP A 97 30.92 12.72 39.05
C ASP A 97 31.48 11.43 39.64
N HIS A 98 31.25 10.32 38.95
CA HIS A 98 32.30 9.43 38.44
C HIS A 98 31.63 8.22 37.76
N ASP A 99 32.11 7.92 36.55
CA ASP A 99 32.06 6.63 35.83
C ASP A 99 31.28 6.59 34.50
N GLU A 100 32.10 6.62 33.44
CA GLU A 100 32.11 5.86 32.18
C GLU A 100 30.84 5.78 31.30
N GLU A 101 30.86 6.59 30.23
CA GLU A 101 30.14 6.63 28.92
C GLU A 101 28.80 5.86 28.72
N GLU A 102 28.63 4.61 29.18
CA GLU A 102 27.33 3.91 29.14
C GLU A 102 26.32 4.43 30.17
N GLU A 103 26.79 4.95 31.31
CA GLU A 103 25.93 5.66 32.26
C GLU A 103 25.52 7.05 31.77
N GLU A 104 26.31 7.68 30.89
CA GLU A 104 26.02 9.02 30.39
C GLU A 104 24.74 9.04 29.53
N ASP A 105 24.58 8.12 28.59
CA ASP A 105 23.38 8.04 27.75
C ASP A 105 22.12 7.67 28.56
N LYS A 106 22.25 6.79 29.56
CA LYS A 106 21.14 6.47 30.48
C LYS A 106 20.81 7.64 31.40
N LYS A 107 21.81 8.37 31.92
CA LYS A 107 21.62 9.59 32.73
C LYS A 107 21.00 10.72 31.90
N LYS A 108 21.40 10.85 30.63
CA LYS A 108 20.91 11.85 29.67
C LYS A 108 19.48 11.55 29.22
N LYS A 109 19.09 10.29 29.01
CA LYS A 109 17.68 9.92 28.81
C LYS A 109 16.84 10.20 30.06
N LYS A 110 17.34 9.85 31.26
CA LYS A 110 16.62 10.11 32.52
C LYS A 110 16.40 11.59 32.81
N SER A 111 17.28 12.48 32.32
CA SER A 111 17.17 13.93 32.51
C SER A 111 16.17 14.61 31.57
N LEU A 112 15.79 13.97 30.45
CA LEU A 112 14.77 14.49 29.54
C LEU A 112 13.36 14.45 30.12
N GLY A 113 13.15 13.71 31.23
CA GLY A 113 11.82 13.48 31.80
C GLY A 113 10.98 12.55 30.94
N GLY A 114 9.74 12.30 31.36
CA GLY A 114 8.84 11.35 30.72
C GLY A 114 7.40 11.85 30.73
N GLY A 115 6.43 10.94 30.65
CA GLY A 115 5.02 11.29 30.67
C GLY A 115 4.12 10.15 31.13
N VAL A 116 2.87 10.47 31.43
CA VAL A 116 1.81 9.51 31.74
C VAL A 116 0.66 9.74 30.80
N ILE A 117 0.25 8.67 30.14
CA ILE A 117 -0.99 8.62 29.37
C ILE A 117 -2.05 8.03 30.31
N TYR A 118 -3.08 8.82 30.59
CA TYR A 118 -4.27 8.37 31.30
C TYR A 118 -5.32 8.01 30.27
N LEU A 119 -5.84 6.78 30.36
CA LEU A 119 -6.85 6.28 29.44
C LEU A 119 -7.99 5.68 30.24
N GLU A 120 -9.16 6.30 30.19
CA GLU A 120 -10.38 5.81 30.80
C GLU A 120 -11.20 5.05 29.76
N THR A 121 -11.52 3.80 30.06
CA THR A 121 -12.45 3.01 29.25
C THR A 121 -13.76 2.77 29.99
N SER A 122 -14.88 2.94 29.30
CA SER A 122 -16.21 2.76 29.87
C SER A 122 -17.18 2.12 28.86
N ALA A 123 -18.37 1.75 29.35
CA ALA A 123 -19.43 1.16 28.52
C ALA A 123 -18.98 -0.08 27.70
N ALA A 124 -18.19 -0.98 28.30
CA ALA A 124 -17.78 -2.24 27.68
C ALA A 124 -18.98 -3.04 27.14
N HIS A 125 -18.91 -3.50 25.89
CA HIS A 125 -20.02 -4.21 25.26
C HIS A 125 -20.12 -5.69 25.68
N SER A 126 -19.01 -6.30 26.15
CA SER A 126 -18.98 -7.63 26.75
C SER A 126 -17.92 -7.71 27.85
N TRP A 127 -17.88 -8.82 28.59
CA TRP A 127 -16.96 -9.00 29.72
C TRP A 127 -15.55 -9.45 29.32
N THR A 128 -15.38 -9.86 28.07
CA THR A 128 -14.16 -10.50 27.57
C THR A 128 -13.60 -9.82 26.33
N CYS A 129 -14.26 -8.76 25.85
CA CYS A 129 -13.71 -7.94 24.78
C CYS A 129 -12.45 -7.20 25.26
N MET A 130 -11.61 -6.84 24.30
CA MET A 130 -10.35 -6.16 24.57
C MET A 130 -10.00 -5.24 23.41
N ASP A 131 -9.67 -4.01 23.74
CA ASP A 131 -9.08 -3.06 22.80
C ASP A 131 -7.56 -3.14 22.88
N LEU A 132 -6.93 -2.98 21.71
CA LEU A 132 -5.49 -2.88 21.56
C LEU A 132 -5.20 -1.49 20.98
N TYR A 133 -4.37 -0.72 21.67
CA TYR A 133 -3.96 0.61 21.27
C TYR A 133 -2.49 0.65 20.92
N VAL A 134 -2.16 1.46 19.91
CA VAL A 134 -0.80 1.82 19.56
C VAL A 134 -0.64 3.31 19.81
N PHE A 135 0.40 3.68 20.56
CA PHE A 135 0.77 5.07 20.82
C PHE A 135 2.07 5.34 20.10
N ALA A 136 2.06 6.33 19.20
CA ALA A 136 3.20 6.62 18.35
C ALA A 136 3.61 8.09 18.47
N THR A 137 4.91 8.29 18.54
CA THR A 137 5.56 9.51 18.07
C THR A 137 6.42 9.12 16.87
N PRO A 138 6.90 10.08 16.09
CA PRO A 138 7.89 9.78 15.07
C PRO A 138 9.15 9.06 15.63
N TYR A 139 9.46 9.25 16.92
CA TYR A 139 10.63 8.69 17.60
C TYR A 139 10.38 7.30 18.20
N ARG A 140 9.13 6.96 18.56
CA ARG A 140 8.80 5.69 19.22
C ARG A 140 7.43 5.15 18.87
N VAL A 141 7.30 3.83 18.99
CA VAL A 141 6.00 3.15 19.06
C VAL A 141 5.94 2.31 20.31
N THR A 142 4.87 2.49 21.07
CA THR A 142 4.48 1.63 22.18
C THR A 142 3.04 1.17 21.97
N TRP A 143 2.64 0.10 22.65
CA TRP A 143 1.30 -0.45 22.54
C TRP A 143 0.86 -1.01 23.89
N ASP A 144 -0.44 -1.00 24.11
CA ASP A 144 -1.03 -1.54 25.33
C ASP A 144 -2.44 -2.06 25.05
N TYR A 145 -2.94 -2.92 25.93
CA TYR A 145 -4.25 -3.56 25.78
C TYR A 145 -5.12 -3.35 27.02
N TYR A 146 -6.41 -3.13 26.79
CA TYR A 146 -7.36 -2.87 27.87
C TYR A 146 -8.54 -3.84 27.77
N PHE A 147 -8.83 -4.53 28.88
CA PHE A 147 -9.89 -5.55 28.98
C PHE A 147 -10.90 -5.27 30.10
N SER A 148 -10.71 -4.17 30.86
CA SER A 148 -11.62 -3.75 31.93
C SER A 148 -12.00 -2.28 31.77
N ALA A 149 -13.27 -1.96 32.04
CA ALA A 149 -13.80 -0.59 32.03
C ALA A 149 -13.39 0.12 33.32
N ARG A 150 -12.31 0.89 33.25
CA ARG A 150 -11.73 1.68 34.35
C ARG A 150 -10.73 2.69 33.79
N GLU A 151 -10.16 3.50 34.68
CA GLU A 151 -8.98 4.30 34.38
C GLU A 151 -7.73 3.41 34.35
N HIS A 152 -6.91 3.60 33.31
CA HIS A 152 -5.62 2.94 33.10
C HIS A 152 -4.54 4.01 32.91
N THR A 153 -3.29 3.61 33.16
CA THR A 153 -2.12 4.48 33.05
C THR A 153 -1.03 3.77 32.27
N LEU A 154 -0.54 4.39 31.20
CA LEU A 154 0.65 3.97 30.48
C LEU A 154 1.76 4.99 30.75
N GLU A 155 2.85 4.53 31.36
CA GLU A 155 3.97 5.39 31.70
C GLU A 155 5.05 5.37 30.62
N ILE A 156 5.54 6.56 30.28
CA ILE A 156 6.74 6.78 29.49
C ILE A 156 7.81 7.25 30.48
N ASP A 157 8.79 6.39 30.76
CA ASP A 157 9.83 6.68 31.77
C ASP A 157 10.74 7.83 31.36
N SER A 158 11.19 7.82 30.10
CA SER A 158 12.00 8.87 29.51
C SER A 158 11.80 9.02 28.01
N TRP A 159 11.93 10.25 27.51
CA TRP A 159 12.07 10.52 26.08
C TRP A 159 13.41 9.96 25.57
N GLU A 160 13.41 9.45 24.34
CA GLU A 160 14.60 8.90 23.70
C GLU A 160 15.63 10.00 23.45
N GLU A 161 15.17 11.17 23.02
CA GLU A 161 15.99 12.31 22.59
C GLU A 161 15.26 13.63 22.89
N SER A 162 16.01 14.75 22.96
CA SER A 162 15.42 16.07 23.18
C SER A 162 14.43 16.49 22.11
N ALA A 163 14.62 16.00 20.87
CA ALA A 163 13.74 16.29 19.75
C ALA A 163 12.37 15.61 19.90
N GLU A 164 12.30 14.42 20.51
CA GLU A 164 11.03 13.77 20.87
C GLU A 164 10.24 14.61 21.88
N LEU A 165 10.93 15.11 22.91
CA LEU A 165 10.29 15.96 23.92
C LEU A 165 9.68 17.22 23.30
N GLU A 166 10.42 17.91 22.43
CA GLU A 166 9.90 19.11 21.74
C GLU A 166 8.76 18.76 20.78
N TYR A 167 8.84 17.63 20.07
CA TYR A 167 7.75 17.16 19.23
C TYR A 167 6.47 16.92 20.05
N VAL A 168 6.55 16.20 21.17
CA VAL A 168 5.37 15.90 22.01
C VAL A 168 4.77 17.17 22.61
N LYS A 169 5.58 18.18 22.93
CA LYS A 169 5.05 19.49 23.39
C LYS A 169 4.21 20.20 22.33
N GLN A 170 4.61 20.09 21.06
CA GLN A 170 3.98 20.80 19.95
C GLN A 170 2.81 20.00 19.33
N HIS A 171 2.99 18.70 19.15
CA HIS A 171 2.10 17.85 18.36
C HIS A 171 1.37 16.78 19.17
N GLY A 172 1.85 16.48 20.38
CA GLY A 172 1.34 15.37 21.20
C GLY A 172 1.80 13.98 20.72
N ILE A 173 1.11 12.96 21.20
CA ILE A 173 1.33 11.54 20.91
C ILE A 173 0.11 11.03 20.14
N SER A 174 0.35 10.45 18.97
CA SER A 174 -0.70 9.86 18.15
C SER A 174 -1.23 8.58 18.79
N VAL A 175 -2.55 8.50 18.95
CA VAL A 175 -3.26 7.33 19.47
C VAL A 175 -3.94 6.63 18.32
N PHE A 176 -3.67 5.33 18.19
CA PHE A 176 -4.33 4.46 17.23
C PHE A 176 -5.03 3.31 17.93
N LEU A 177 -6.20 2.92 17.42
CA LEU A 177 -6.97 1.78 17.87
C LEU A 177 -6.91 0.67 16.82
N MET A 178 -6.68 -0.57 17.26
CA MET A 178 -6.88 -1.74 16.40
C MET A 178 -8.38 -2.07 16.32
N PRO A 179 -9.05 -1.86 15.17
CA PRO A 179 -10.52 -1.92 15.10
C PRO A 179 -11.07 -3.33 15.37
N SER A 180 -10.27 -4.34 15.06
CA SER A 180 -10.64 -5.75 15.25
C SER A 180 -10.27 -6.29 16.65
N GLY A 181 -9.74 -5.44 17.53
CA GLY A 181 -9.24 -5.82 18.87
C GLY A 181 -8.08 -6.83 18.78
N MET A 182 -7.58 -7.32 19.92
CA MET A 182 -6.40 -8.20 19.94
C MET A 182 -6.64 -9.53 19.18
N LEU A 183 -7.79 -10.17 19.41
CA LEU A 183 -8.08 -11.49 18.83
C LEU A 183 -8.30 -11.39 17.31
N GLY A 184 -9.02 -10.37 16.85
CA GLY A 184 -9.22 -10.13 15.43
C GLY A 184 -7.91 -9.73 14.74
N THR A 185 -7.06 -8.94 15.39
CA THR A 185 -5.70 -8.63 14.89
C THR A 185 -4.86 -9.90 14.72
N LEU A 186 -4.82 -10.78 15.73
CA LEU A 186 -4.08 -12.04 15.65
C LEU A 186 -4.61 -12.96 14.54
N MET A 187 -5.93 -13.03 14.34
CA MET A 187 -6.53 -13.80 13.26
C MET A 187 -6.26 -13.18 11.89
N SER A 188 -6.16 -11.85 11.80
CA SER A 188 -5.86 -11.15 10.54
C SER A 188 -4.42 -11.38 10.09
N LEU A 189 -3.48 -11.65 11.01
CA LEU A 189 -2.14 -12.12 10.66
C LEU A 189 -2.19 -13.46 9.89
N ILE A 190 -3.13 -14.33 10.23
CA ILE A 190 -3.37 -15.60 9.54
C ILE A 190 -3.93 -15.38 8.13
N ASP A 191 -4.54 -14.22 7.86
CA ASP A 191 -5.09 -13.88 6.55
C ASP A 191 -4.10 -13.07 5.66
N VAL A 192 -3.05 -12.46 6.23
CA VAL A 192 -1.96 -11.78 5.47
C VAL A 192 -0.82 -12.69 5.03
N LEU A 193 -0.32 -13.53 5.94
CA LEU A 193 0.72 -14.52 5.62
C LEU A 193 0.44 -15.40 4.36
N PRO A 194 -0.82 -15.82 4.08
CA PRO A 194 -1.13 -16.56 2.87
C PRO A 194 -0.87 -15.76 1.58
N LEU A 195 -1.06 -14.44 1.57
CA LEU A 195 -0.95 -13.62 0.36
C LEU A 195 0.42 -13.77 -0.31
N PHE A 196 1.47 -13.89 0.52
CA PHE A 196 2.86 -14.05 0.06
C PHE A 196 3.27 -15.52 -0.16
N SER A 197 2.38 -16.48 0.13
CA SER A 197 2.66 -17.91 -0.04
C SER A 197 2.61 -18.33 -1.50
N ASN A 198 3.64 -19.05 -1.96
CA ASN A 198 3.66 -19.64 -3.29
C ASN A 198 2.91 -20.98 -3.33
N SER A 199 1.60 -20.93 -3.05
CA SER A 199 0.75 -22.11 -2.95
C SER A 199 -0.64 -21.86 -3.54
N ALA A 200 -1.42 -22.93 -3.76
CA ALA A 200 -2.82 -22.80 -4.18
C ALA A 200 -3.66 -22.02 -3.14
N TRP A 201 -3.29 -22.12 -1.86
CA TRP A 201 -3.91 -21.35 -0.79
C TRP A 201 -3.57 -19.87 -0.88
N GLY A 202 -2.31 -19.53 -1.15
CA GLY A 202 -1.90 -18.14 -1.38
C GLY A 202 -2.60 -17.54 -2.60
N GLN A 203 -2.67 -18.28 -3.71
CA GLN A 203 -3.43 -17.87 -4.90
C GLN A 203 -4.90 -17.58 -4.59
N LYS A 204 -5.58 -18.49 -3.88
CA LYS A 204 -6.98 -18.29 -3.47
C LYS A 204 -7.14 -17.08 -2.56
N SER A 205 -6.15 -16.80 -1.70
CA SER A 205 -6.18 -15.68 -0.77
C SER A 205 -6.01 -14.34 -1.51
N ASN A 206 -5.09 -14.25 -2.47
CA ASN A 206 -4.95 -13.05 -3.33
C ASN A 206 -6.23 -12.77 -4.13
N ILE A 207 -6.79 -13.80 -4.77
CA ILE A 207 -8.06 -13.66 -5.52
C ILE A 207 -9.20 -13.19 -4.60
N ALA A 208 -9.35 -13.82 -3.43
CA ALA A 208 -10.41 -13.47 -2.48
C ALA A 208 -10.24 -12.04 -1.95
N PHE A 209 -9.00 -11.60 -1.72
CA PHE A 209 -8.69 -10.23 -1.31
C PHE A 209 -9.11 -9.22 -2.39
N LEU A 210 -8.64 -9.40 -3.63
CA LEU A 210 -8.95 -8.49 -4.73
C LEU A 210 -10.45 -8.49 -5.09
N GLN A 211 -11.12 -9.65 -5.02
CA GLN A 211 -12.57 -9.75 -5.16
C GLN A 211 -13.31 -8.94 -4.07
N LYS A 212 -12.89 -9.08 -2.81
CA LYS A 212 -13.54 -8.43 -1.66
C LYS A 212 -13.32 -6.91 -1.66
N HIS A 213 -12.10 -6.46 -1.96
CA HIS A 213 -11.70 -5.07 -1.78
C HIS A 213 -11.72 -4.24 -3.07
N MET A 214 -11.70 -4.86 -4.24
CA MET A 214 -11.69 -4.16 -5.54
C MET A 214 -12.81 -4.57 -6.48
N GLY A 215 -13.61 -5.59 -6.13
CA GLY A 215 -14.68 -6.08 -7.02
C GLY A 215 -14.20 -6.77 -8.30
N ALA A 216 -12.91 -7.12 -8.41
CA ALA A 216 -12.37 -7.84 -9.56
C ALA A 216 -13.02 -9.23 -9.70
N SER A 217 -13.27 -9.72 -10.92
CA SER A 217 -14.07 -10.95 -11.12
C SER A 217 -13.22 -12.24 -11.16
N PHE A 218 -12.00 -12.20 -11.69
CA PHE A 218 -11.12 -13.36 -11.90
C PHE A 218 -11.83 -14.54 -12.60
N GLU A 219 -12.49 -14.26 -13.75
CA GLU A 219 -13.07 -15.32 -14.58
C GLU A 219 -12.00 -16.26 -15.13
N ARG A 220 -12.09 -17.57 -14.87
CA ARG A 220 -11.12 -18.54 -15.40
C ARG A 220 -11.26 -18.72 -16.92
N ARG A 221 -10.13 -18.77 -17.64
CA ARG A 221 -10.07 -18.98 -19.10
C ARG A 221 -10.10 -20.46 -19.47
N ALA A 222 -10.67 -20.77 -20.63
CA ALA A 222 -10.50 -22.07 -21.27
C ALA A 222 -9.02 -22.27 -21.68
N LYS A 223 -8.55 -23.51 -21.65
CA LYS A 223 -7.19 -23.84 -22.11
C LYS A 223 -7.12 -23.78 -23.65
N PRO A 224 -5.94 -23.49 -24.23
CA PRO A 224 -4.67 -23.20 -23.57
C PRO A 224 -4.62 -21.79 -22.94
N TRP A 225 -3.83 -21.63 -21.87
CA TRP A 225 -3.63 -20.34 -21.19
C TRP A 225 -2.45 -19.54 -21.75
N VAL A 226 -1.81 -20.05 -22.79
CA VAL A 226 -0.66 -19.45 -23.47
C VAL A 226 -1.05 -19.28 -24.93
N ALA A 227 -0.86 -18.08 -25.47
CA ALA A 227 -1.04 -17.81 -26.90
C ALA A 227 0.23 -18.16 -27.68
N THR A 228 0.07 -18.65 -28.92
CA THR A 228 1.17 -18.75 -29.88
C THR A 228 1.32 -17.41 -30.59
N ILE A 229 2.29 -16.62 -30.16
CA ILE A 229 2.53 -15.26 -30.64
C ILE A 229 3.48 -15.33 -31.85
N ASN A 230 3.20 -14.55 -32.88
CA ASN A 230 4.15 -14.27 -33.93
C ASN A 230 4.87 -12.94 -33.63
N PRO A 231 6.18 -12.94 -33.29
CA PRO A 231 6.94 -11.72 -32.98
C PRO A 231 6.92 -10.67 -34.11
N ASP A 232 6.71 -11.09 -35.36
CA ASP A 232 6.60 -10.17 -36.49
C ASP A 232 5.38 -9.24 -36.39
N ASP A 233 4.30 -9.68 -35.74
CA ASP A 233 3.07 -8.89 -35.55
C ASP A 233 3.18 -7.89 -34.37
N VAL A 234 4.23 -7.98 -33.57
CA VAL A 234 4.51 -7.08 -32.44
C VAL A 234 5.37 -5.92 -32.91
N HIS A 235 5.10 -4.71 -32.43
CA HIS A 235 5.76 -3.49 -32.90
C HIS A 235 6.42 -2.72 -31.74
N SER A 236 7.40 -1.88 -32.08
CA SER A 236 8.00 -0.95 -31.12
C SER A 236 6.92 -0.06 -30.51
N GLY A 237 6.95 0.06 -29.19
CA GLY A 237 5.99 0.81 -28.39
C GLY A 237 4.75 0.04 -27.97
N ASP A 238 4.52 -1.19 -28.48
CA ASP A 238 3.42 -2.02 -27.98
C ASP A 238 3.63 -2.32 -26.49
N PHE A 239 2.56 -2.20 -25.71
CA PHE A 239 2.61 -2.24 -24.25
C PHE A 239 2.30 -3.63 -23.71
N LEU A 240 2.98 -4.04 -22.66
CA LEU A 240 2.72 -5.28 -21.93
C LEU A 240 2.23 -4.92 -20.53
N ALA A 241 1.01 -5.32 -20.21
CA ALA A 241 0.44 -5.26 -18.88
C ALA A 241 0.56 -6.63 -18.22
N LEU A 242 1.13 -6.68 -17.01
CA LEU A 242 1.38 -7.90 -16.27
C LEU A 242 0.63 -7.89 -14.94
N SER A 243 0.29 -9.09 -14.46
CA SER A 243 -0.28 -9.29 -13.14
C SER A 243 0.10 -10.67 -12.62
N LYS A 244 0.58 -10.74 -11.37
CA LYS A 244 0.83 -11.96 -10.61
C LYS A 244 -0.17 -12.06 -9.46
N ILE A 245 -0.49 -13.29 -9.07
CA ILE A 245 -1.49 -13.58 -8.03
C ILE A 245 -1.06 -14.67 -7.05
N ARG A 246 0.22 -15.07 -7.05
CA ARG A 246 0.76 -16.11 -6.17
C ARG A 246 2.21 -15.81 -5.78
N GLY A 247 2.61 -16.26 -4.59
CA GLY A 247 3.98 -16.07 -4.09
C GLY A 247 4.27 -14.65 -3.64
N ARG A 248 5.54 -14.36 -3.34
CA ARG A 248 6.01 -13.07 -2.83
C ARG A 248 5.51 -11.91 -3.70
N TRP A 249 5.82 -11.95 -4.99
CA TRP A 249 5.44 -10.90 -5.94
C TRP A 249 3.93 -10.78 -6.14
N GLY A 250 3.20 -11.91 -6.19
CA GLY A 250 1.74 -11.86 -6.25
C GLY A 250 1.08 -11.22 -5.02
N GLY A 251 1.66 -11.42 -3.83
CA GLY A 251 1.23 -10.75 -2.61
C GLY A 251 1.49 -9.24 -2.64
N PHE A 252 2.69 -8.83 -3.06
CA PHE A 252 3.03 -7.41 -3.23
C PHE A 252 2.10 -6.73 -4.24
N GLU A 253 1.97 -7.27 -5.44
CA GLU A 253 1.09 -6.71 -6.45
C GLU A 253 -0.38 -6.69 -6.01
N THR A 254 -0.81 -7.65 -5.18
CA THR A 254 -2.18 -7.65 -4.65
C THR A 254 -2.44 -6.47 -3.72
N LEU A 255 -1.48 -6.14 -2.85
CA LEU A 255 -1.58 -4.97 -1.99
C LEU A 255 -1.40 -3.68 -2.78
N GLU A 256 -0.46 -3.63 -3.71
CA GLU A 256 -0.22 -2.50 -4.61
C GLU A 256 -1.49 -2.14 -5.40
N LYS A 257 -2.11 -3.12 -6.08
CA LYS A 257 -3.38 -2.93 -6.82
C LYS A 257 -4.48 -2.36 -5.93
N TRP A 258 -4.53 -2.81 -4.67
CA TRP A 258 -5.53 -2.31 -3.72
C TRP A 258 -5.27 -0.88 -3.26
N VAL A 259 -4.02 -0.50 -2.98
CA VAL A 259 -3.72 0.86 -2.53
C VAL A 259 -3.73 1.87 -3.69
N THR A 260 -3.38 1.44 -4.91
CA THR A 260 -3.36 2.31 -6.10
C THR A 260 -4.68 2.32 -6.87
N GLY A 261 -5.51 1.29 -6.72
CA GLY A 261 -6.60 1.04 -7.66
C GLY A 261 -6.16 0.61 -9.05
N ALA A 262 -4.91 0.17 -9.20
CA ALA A 262 -4.39 -0.38 -10.44
C ALA A 262 -4.89 -1.81 -10.70
N PHE A 263 -5.00 -2.21 -11.96
CA PHE A 263 -5.35 -3.59 -12.35
C PHE A 263 -4.19 -4.34 -13.03
N ALA A 264 -3.15 -3.62 -13.46
CA ALA A 264 -1.85 -4.19 -13.78
C ALA A 264 -0.94 -4.00 -12.56
N GLY A 265 -0.18 -5.03 -12.20
CA GLY A 265 0.82 -4.92 -11.12
C GLY A 265 2.23 -4.67 -11.63
N HIS A 266 2.48 -4.89 -12.92
CA HIS A 266 3.76 -4.60 -13.55
C HIS A 266 3.57 -4.31 -15.03
N THR A 267 4.51 -3.59 -15.64
CA THR A 267 4.39 -3.18 -17.03
C THR A 267 5.73 -3.25 -17.75
N ALA A 268 5.69 -3.61 -19.02
CA ALA A 268 6.85 -3.65 -19.90
C ALA A 268 6.49 -3.10 -21.30
N VAL A 269 7.48 -2.86 -22.14
CA VAL A 269 7.29 -2.34 -23.50
C VAL A 269 8.11 -3.11 -24.52
N CYS A 270 7.52 -3.37 -25.67
CA CYS A 270 8.18 -4.02 -26.80
C CYS A 270 8.99 -3.02 -27.64
N LEU A 271 10.17 -3.42 -28.09
CA LEU A 271 11.02 -2.67 -29.02
C LEU A 271 11.55 -3.61 -30.11
N LYS A 272 11.57 -3.15 -31.36
CA LYS A 272 12.27 -3.82 -32.45
C LYS A 272 13.55 -3.08 -32.79
N ASP A 273 14.65 -3.81 -32.90
CA ASP A 273 15.92 -3.26 -33.37
C ASP A 273 15.94 -3.10 -34.91
N GLU A 274 17.07 -2.64 -35.44
CA GLU A 274 17.25 -2.39 -36.89
C GLU A 274 17.13 -3.68 -37.73
N ASP A 275 17.44 -4.84 -37.14
CA ASP A 275 17.31 -6.16 -37.77
C ASP A 275 15.89 -6.74 -37.65
N GLY A 276 14.98 -6.04 -36.97
CA GLY A 276 13.61 -6.45 -36.72
C GLY A 276 13.45 -7.44 -35.57
N LYS A 277 14.51 -7.73 -34.81
CA LYS A 277 14.45 -8.61 -33.64
C LYS A 277 13.70 -7.91 -32.51
N LEU A 278 12.87 -8.68 -31.80
CA LEU A 278 12.02 -8.18 -30.72
C LEU A 278 12.75 -8.22 -29.37
N TRP A 279 12.61 -7.13 -28.63
CA TRP A 279 13.17 -6.89 -27.31
C TRP A 279 12.06 -6.42 -26.37
N VAL A 280 12.25 -6.64 -25.06
CA VAL A 280 11.35 -6.17 -24.01
C VAL A 280 12.15 -5.31 -23.05
N GLY A 281 11.71 -4.06 -22.88
CA GLY A 281 12.20 -3.15 -21.87
C GLY A 281 11.26 -3.14 -20.65
N GLU A 282 11.81 -3.28 -19.45
CA GLU A 282 11.05 -3.19 -18.20
C GLU A 282 11.92 -2.61 -17.07
N SER A 283 11.27 -1.94 -16.13
CA SER A 283 11.88 -1.51 -14.87
C SER A 283 11.32 -2.35 -13.74
N GLY A 284 12.19 -3.01 -12.96
CA GLY A 284 11.80 -3.91 -11.86
C GLY A 284 12.26 -5.36 -12.06
N HIS A 285 13.28 -5.56 -12.89
CA HIS A 285 13.84 -6.88 -13.16
C HIS A 285 14.90 -7.23 -12.10
N GLU A 286 14.75 -8.37 -11.44
CA GLU A 286 15.71 -8.83 -10.41
C GLU A 286 16.98 -9.39 -11.07
N ASN A 287 18.13 -8.79 -10.77
CA ASN A 287 19.43 -9.27 -11.25
C ASN A 287 19.97 -10.44 -10.41
N GLU A 288 21.14 -10.99 -10.77
CA GLU A 288 21.77 -12.12 -10.04
C GLU A 288 22.08 -11.83 -8.56
N LYS A 289 22.14 -10.55 -8.16
CA LYS A 289 22.38 -10.12 -6.78
C LYS A 289 21.08 -9.90 -5.99
N GLY A 290 19.92 -10.04 -6.62
CA GLY A 290 18.62 -9.75 -6.02
C GLY A 290 18.23 -8.27 -6.04
N GLU A 291 18.92 -7.45 -6.84
CA GLU A 291 18.61 -6.02 -6.99
C GLU A 291 17.63 -5.83 -8.16
N GLU A 292 16.60 -5.01 -7.97
CA GLU A 292 15.70 -4.63 -9.06
C GLU A 292 16.31 -3.50 -9.91
N ILE A 293 16.43 -3.76 -11.21
CA ILE A 293 17.02 -2.85 -12.18
C ILE A 293 16.13 -2.69 -13.41
N ILE A 294 16.47 -1.70 -14.24
CA ILE A 294 15.92 -1.53 -15.57
C ILE A 294 16.71 -2.39 -16.55
N VAL A 295 16.00 -3.18 -17.34
CA VAL A 295 16.61 -4.05 -18.36
C VAL A 295 15.93 -3.86 -19.71
N VAL A 296 16.67 -4.15 -20.76
CA VAL A 296 16.10 -4.39 -22.08
C VAL A 296 16.74 -5.67 -22.62
N ILE A 297 15.95 -6.74 -22.68
CA ILE A 297 16.41 -8.09 -23.01
C ILE A 297 15.67 -8.65 -24.22
N PRO A 298 16.24 -9.64 -24.94
CA PRO A 298 15.56 -10.28 -26.06
C PRO A 298 14.20 -10.86 -25.65
N TRP A 299 13.21 -10.77 -26.55
CA TRP A 299 11.87 -11.32 -26.32
C TRP A 299 11.90 -12.80 -25.94
N GLU A 300 12.76 -13.60 -26.58
CA GLU A 300 12.84 -15.03 -26.30
C GLU A 300 13.26 -15.31 -24.86
N GLU A 301 14.22 -14.54 -24.35
CA GLU A 301 14.70 -14.62 -22.97
C GLU A 301 13.60 -14.19 -21.99
N TRP A 302 13.01 -13.01 -22.22
CA TRP A 302 11.92 -12.49 -21.38
C TRP A 302 10.72 -13.45 -21.35
N TRP A 303 10.35 -14.01 -22.50
CA TRP A 303 9.24 -14.95 -22.61
C TRP A 303 9.54 -16.28 -21.92
N GLU A 304 10.77 -16.80 -22.02
CA GLU A 304 11.20 -18.01 -21.30
C GLU A 304 11.13 -17.80 -19.78
N LEU A 305 11.61 -16.65 -19.28
CA LEU A 305 11.52 -16.29 -17.86
C LEU A 305 10.07 -16.19 -17.40
N THR A 306 9.23 -15.51 -18.19
CA THR A 306 7.80 -15.35 -17.92
C THR A 306 7.08 -16.71 -17.85
N LEU A 307 7.40 -17.65 -18.75
CA LEU A 307 6.81 -19.00 -18.73
C LEU A 307 7.30 -19.87 -17.56
N LYS A 308 8.50 -19.62 -17.04
CA LYS A 308 9.05 -20.31 -15.86
C LYS A 308 8.59 -19.71 -14.53
N ASP A 309 8.05 -18.49 -14.55
CA ASP A 309 7.56 -17.83 -13.35
C ASP A 309 6.40 -18.63 -12.70
N ASN A 310 6.66 -19.07 -11.48
CA ASN A 310 5.72 -19.89 -10.71
C ASN A 310 4.76 -19.05 -9.85
N SER A 311 4.71 -17.74 -10.01
CA SER A 311 3.75 -16.82 -9.38
C SER A 311 2.37 -16.75 -10.05
N ASN A 312 2.13 -17.63 -11.04
CA ASN A 312 0.92 -17.63 -11.89
C ASN A 312 0.74 -16.27 -12.59
N PRO A 313 1.66 -15.90 -13.50
CA PRO A 313 1.60 -14.63 -14.20
C PRO A 313 0.48 -14.59 -15.25
N HIS A 314 -0.07 -13.40 -15.44
CA HIS A 314 -1.00 -13.03 -16.49
C HIS A 314 -0.38 -11.89 -17.28
N VAL A 315 -0.45 -11.98 -18.61
CA VAL A 315 0.15 -10.97 -19.49
C VAL A 315 -0.84 -10.61 -20.59
N ALA A 316 -1.03 -9.31 -20.79
CA ALA A 316 -1.76 -8.75 -21.90
C ALA A 316 -0.86 -7.84 -22.74
N LEU A 317 -0.91 -8.02 -24.05
CA LEU A 317 -0.27 -7.16 -25.04
C LEU A 317 -1.31 -6.17 -25.58
N LEU A 318 -0.99 -4.88 -25.50
CA LEU A 318 -1.81 -3.77 -25.96
C LEU A 318 -1.09 -3.09 -27.15
N PRO A 319 -1.51 -3.36 -28.39
CA PRO A 319 -0.89 -2.73 -29.55
C PRO A 319 -1.14 -1.22 -29.56
N LEU A 320 -0.14 -0.41 -29.92
CA LEU A 320 -0.36 1.03 -30.14
C LEU A 320 -1.33 1.28 -31.30
N HIS A 321 -2.12 2.34 -31.19
CA HIS A 321 -2.98 2.78 -32.28
C HIS A 321 -2.13 3.10 -33.54
N PRO A 322 -2.52 2.67 -34.75
CA PRO A 322 -1.71 2.82 -35.96
C PRO A 322 -1.26 4.25 -36.25
N GLU A 323 -2.09 5.25 -35.92
CA GLU A 323 -1.74 6.67 -36.11
C GLU A 323 -0.63 7.15 -35.17
N LEU A 324 -0.60 6.63 -33.94
CA LEU A 324 0.47 6.93 -32.98
C LEU A 324 1.72 6.13 -33.31
N ARG A 325 1.57 4.87 -33.71
CA ARG A 325 2.66 4.03 -34.22
C ARG A 325 3.38 4.70 -35.39
N ALA A 326 2.66 5.31 -36.32
CA ALA A 326 3.25 6.05 -37.44
C ALA A 326 4.07 7.28 -37.00
N LYS A 327 3.82 7.82 -35.80
CA LYS A 327 4.55 8.96 -35.23
C LYS A 327 5.67 8.52 -34.27
N PHE A 328 5.69 7.25 -33.86
CA PHE A 328 6.60 6.73 -32.86
C PHE A 328 8.05 6.75 -33.39
N ASN A 329 8.89 7.56 -32.76
CA ASN A 329 10.31 7.64 -33.09
C ASN A 329 11.09 6.50 -32.43
N VAL A 330 11.28 5.41 -33.19
CA VAL A 330 11.98 4.20 -32.73
C VAL A 330 13.42 4.47 -32.30
N THR A 331 14.14 5.37 -33.00
CA THR A 331 15.53 5.72 -32.65
C THR A 331 15.61 6.43 -31.31
N ALA A 332 14.71 7.38 -31.05
CA ALA A 332 14.64 8.08 -29.77
C ALA A 332 14.23 7.14 -28.63
N ALA A 333 13.26 6.26 -28.86
CA ALA A 333 12.85 5.24 -27.89
C ALA A 333 14.01 4.32 -27.49
N TRP A 334 14.81 3.86 -28.45
CA TRP A 334 16.01 3.08 -28.19
C TRP A 334 17.09 3.85 -27.44
N ALA A 335 17.32 5.13 -27.81
CA ALA A 335 18.29 5.98 -27.11
C ALA A 335 17.91 6.13 -25.62
N TYR A 336 16.62 6.36 -25.33
CA TYR A 336 16.11 6.40 -23.97
C TYR A 336 16.28 5.05 -23.25
N ALA A 337 15.82 3.95 -23.88
CA ALA A 337 15.89 2.61 -23.29
C ALA A 337 17.33 2.20 -22.93
N TRP A 338 18.30 2.50 -23.78
CA TRP A 338 19.72 2.28 -23.51
C TRP A 338 20.31 3.20 -22.45
N SER A 339 19.84 4.45 -22.35
CA SER A 339 20.29 5.36 -21.31
C SER A 339 19.89 4.89 -19.91
N MET A 340 18.76 4.18 -19.82
CA MET A 340 18.18 3.66 -18.58
C MET A 340 18.57 2.22 -18.27
N SER A 341 19.00 1.43 -19.25
CA SER A 341 19.40 0.04 -19.01
C SER A 341 20.52 -0.06 -17.96
N GLY A 342 20.33 -0.92 -16.96
CA GLY A 342 21.23 -1.12 -15.82
C GLY A 342 21.08 -0.10 -14.69
N LYS A 343 20.16 0.86 -14.80
CA LYS A 343 19.82 1.79 -13.73
C LYS A 343 18.90 1.16 -12.67
N PRO A 344 18.87 1.69 -11.44
CA PRO A 344 18.02 1.15 -10.38
C PRO A 344 16.53 1.36 -10.63
N TYR A 345 15.72 0.51 -9.99
CA TYR A 345 14.27 0.68 -9.91
C TYR A 345 13.86 1.95 -9.14
N GLY A 346 12.75 2.57 -9.53
CA GLY A 346 12.25 3.82 -8.94
C GLY A 346 11.58 3.69 -7.56
N TYR A 347 12.22 3.04 -6.59
CA TYR A 347 11.65 2.87 -5.24
C TYR A 347 11.37 4.20 -4.53
N HIS A 348 12.19 5.22 -4.77
CA HIS A 348 12.04 6.57 -4.23
C HIS A 348 10.68 7.21 -4.52
N ASN A 349 10.03 6.82 -5.63
CA ASN A 349 8.74 7.36 -6.03
C ASN A 349 7.55 6.44 -5.72
N MET A 350 7.80 5.19 -5.30
CA MET A 350 6.76 4.15 -5.29
C MET A 350 5.61 4.44 -4.32
N ILE A 351 5.87 5.07 -3.18
CA ILE A 351 4.81 5.40 -2.20
C ILE A 351 4.04 6.66 -2.63
N PHE A 352 4.70 7.60 -3.32
CA PHE A 352 4.08 8.85 -3.76
C PHE A 352 3.15 8.65 -4.95
N SER A 353 3.34 7.58 -5.75
CA SER A 353 2.46 7.24 -6.86
C SER A 353 1.03 6.86 -6.43
N TRP A 354 0.78 6.78 -5.12
CA TRP A 354 -0.54 6.49 -4.54
C TRP A 354 -1.28 7.76 -4.12
N ILE A 355 -0.59 8.92 -4.06
CA ILE A 355 -1.02 10.12 -3.33
C ILE A 355 -1.18 11.28 -4.30
N ASP A 356 -2.37 11.39 -4.89
CA ASP A 356 -2.68 12.47 -5.84
C ASP A 356 -3.44 13.62 -5.16
N THR A 357 -3.99 13.42 -3.96
CA THR A 357 -4.88 14.39 -3.30
C THR A 357 -4.49 14.62 -1.83
N ILE A 358 -4.99 15.66 -1.16
CA ILE A 358 -4.65 15.89 0.27
C ILE A 358 -5.32 14.85 1.18
N ALA A 359 -6.45 14.30 0.75
CA ALA A 359 -7.22 13.27 1.45
C ALA A 359 -7.75 12.27 0.40
N ASP A 360 -8.37 11.16 0.79
CA ASP A 360 -9.02 10.22 -0.14
C ASP A 360 -8.06 9.43 -1.08
N ASN A 361 -6.82 9.24 -0.65
CA ASN A 361 -5.85 8.40 -1.38
C ASN A 361 -5.75 6.97 -0.85
N TYR A 362 -6.09 6.77 0.43
CA TYR A 362 -5.79 5.52 1.12
C TYR A 362 -7.05 4.70 1.37
N PRO A 363 -7.02 3.39 1.09
CA PRO A 363 -8.07 2.48 1.53
C PRO A 363 -8.26 2.52 3.05
N PRO A 364 -9.49 2.74 3.56
CA PRO A 364 -9.73 2.66 4.99
C PRO A 364 -9.29 1.29 5.58
N PRO A 365 -8.68 1.26 6.78
CA PRO A 365 -8.50 2.36 7.74
C PRO A 365 -7.17 3.10 7.60
N LEU A 366 -6.41 2.93 6.51
CA LEU A 366 -5.20 3.71 6.28
C LEU A 366 -5.56 5.20 6.21
N ASP A 367 -4.76 6.01 6.89
CA ASP A 367 -4.80 7.47 6.82
C ASP A 367 -3.37 8.03 6.84
N THR A 368 -3.22 9.33 6.60
CA THR A 368 -1.90 9.95 6.58
C THR A 368 -1.18 9.86 7.93
N HIS A 369 -1.90 9.89 9.06
CA HIS A 369 -1.26 9.78 10.38
C HIS A 369 -0.59 8.43 10.57
N LEU A 370 -1.24 7.35 10.12
CA LEU A 370 -0.67 6.01 10.13
C LEU A 370 0.52 5.90 9.16
N VAL A 371 0.41 6.46 7.97
CA VAL A 371 1.50 6.49 6.97
C VAL A 371 2.72 7.23 7.54
N ILE A 372 2.54 8.43 8.11
CA ILE A 372 3.61 9.22 8.74
C ILE A 372 4.25 8.44 9.90
N SER A 373 3.44 7.83 10.77
CA SER A 373 3.93 7.06 11.91
C SER A 373 4.74 5.84 11.46
N ALA A 374 4.27 5.13 10.41
CA ALA A 374 4.98 4.00 9.82
C ALA A 374 6.29 4.43 9.15
N MET A 375 6.28 5.51 8.35
CA MET A 375 7.47 6.07 7.70
C MET A 375 8.51 6.50 8.74
N SER A 376 8.09 7.18 9.81
CA SER A 376 8.97 7.64 10.88
C SER A 376 9.64 6.49 11.62
N MET A 377 8.86 5.46 11.98
CA MET A 377 9.39 4.26 12.62
C MET A 377 10.33 3.48 11.71
N TRP A 378 9.95 3.28 10.46
CA TRP A 378 10.79 2.55 9.50
C TRP A 378 12.11 3.28 9.23
N THR A 379 12.09 4.61 9.19
CA THR A 379 13.30 5.45 9.07
C THR A 379 14.27 5.22 10.23
N ARG A 380 13.78 5.00 11.45
CA ARG A 380 14.65 4.66 12.60
C ARG A 380 15.15 3.21 12.57
N VAL A 381 14.30 2.25 12.16
CA VAL A 381 14.63 0.82 12.19
C VAL A 381 15.53 0.39 11.02
N GLN A 382 15.35 0.98 9.84
CA GLN A 382 16.08 0.68 8.60
C GLN A 382 16.43 1.98 7.85
N PRO A 383 17.34 2.81 8.39
CA PRO A 383 17.63 4.15 7.84
C PRO A 383 18.14 4.12 6.40
N SER A 384 18.94 3.13 6.01
CA SER A 384 19.44 3.00 4.64
C SER A 384 18.34 2.67 3.63
N TYR A 385 17.33 1.90 4.03
CA TYR A 385 16.18 1.60 3.17
C TYR A 385 15.21 2.78 3.10
N ALA A 386 14.95 3.45 4.23
CA ALA A 386 14.09 4.63 4.25
C ALA A 386 14.65 5.79 3.43
N ALA A 387 15.98 5.98 3.46
CA ALA A 387 16.68 6.95 2.61
C ALA A 387 16.36 6.71 1.12
N ASN A 388 16.40 5.44 0.70
CA ASN A 388 16.09 5.00 -0.67
C ASN A 388 14.59 4.97 -1.01
N MET A 389 13.69 5.10 -0.03
CA MET A 389 12.25 4.96 -0.26
C MET A 389 11.50 6.29 -0.22
N TRP A 390 11.93 7.28 0.59
CA TRP A 390 11.21 8.55 0.68
C TRP A 390 12.03 9.77 1.09
N ASN A 391 13.12 9.66 1.86
CA ASN A 391 13.78 10.88 2.39
C ASN A 391 14.33 11.78 1.27
N GLU A 392 15.06 11.22 0.30
CA GLU A 392 15.57 12.02 -0.82
C GLU A 392 14.42 12.58 -1.68
N ALA A 393 13.38 11.78 -1.89
CA ALA A 393 12.19 12.15 -2.65
C ALA A 393 11.41 13.30 -2.00
N LEU A 394 11.29 13.30 -0.67
CA LEU A 394 10.68 14.39 0.10
C LEU A 394 11.54 15.66 0.06
N ASN A 395 12.86 15.52 0.19
CA ASN A 395 13.79 16.63 0.06
C ASN A 395 13.68 17.31 -1.30
N LYS A 396 13.62 16.52 -2.39
CA LYS A 396 13.41 17.07 -3.74
C LYS A 396 12.08 17.81 -3.89
N ARG A 397 10.98 17.27 -3.36
CA ARG A 397 9.67 17.92 -3.33
C ARG A 397 9.69 19.23 -2.54
N LEU A 398 10.46 19.29 -1.46
CA LEU A 398 10.64 20.48 -0.63
C LEU A 398 11.70 21.45 -1.21
N GLY A 399 12.50 21.04 -2.19
CA GLY A 399 13.66 21.81 -2.66
C GLY A 399 14.75 21.98 -1.60
N THR A 400 14.96 20.96 -0.78
CA THR A 400 16.02 20.86 0.24
C THR A 400 16.94 19.69 -0.08
N GLU A 401 18.04 19.57 0.66
CA GLU A 401 19.01 18.48 0.54
C GLU A 401 19.40 18.01 1.95
N ASP A 402 19.64 16.70 2.09
CA ASP A 402 20.17 16.04 3.29
C ASP A 402 19.40 16.25 4.60
N LEU A 403 18.14 16.72 4.55
CA LEU A 403 17.27 16.76 5.72
C LEU A 403 16.77 15.36 6.06
N ASP A 404 16.77 15.00 7.34
CA ASP A 404 16.05 13.82 7.79
C ASP A 404 14.51 14.05 7.78
N LEU A 405 13.73 12.99 8.00
CA LEU A 405 12.27 13.09 7.93
C LEU A 405 11.69 14.11 8.94
N TYR A 406 12.33 14.32 10.09
CA TYR A 406 11.87 15.27 11.11
C TYR A 406 12.14 16.70 10.69
N GLU A 407 13.35 16.94 10.19
CA GLU A 407 13.75 18.23 9.64
C GLU A 407 12.88 18.59 8.43
N ILE A 408 12.52 17.62 7.60
CA ILE A 408 11.55 17.79 6.51
C ILE A 408 10.19 18.22 7.05
N ILE A 409 9.63 17.52 8.05
CA ILE A 409 8.33 17.88 8.64
C ILE A 409 8.38 19.30 9.21
N ALA A 410 9.41 19.61 10.00
CA ALA A 410 9.59 20.93 10.61
C ALA A 410 9.78 22.05 9.58
N GLU A 411 10.56 21.82 8.52
CA GLU A 411 10.76 22.80 7.45
C GLU A 411 9.50 22.97 6.59
N THR A 412 8.71 21.91 6.42
CA THR A 412 7.39 21.96 5.74
C THR A 412 6.43 22.87 6.50
N GLU A 413 6.32 22.68 7.82
CA GLU A 413 5.50 23.53 8.70
C GLU A 413 5.98 24.98 8.73
N LYS A 414 7.29 25.20 8.80
CA LYS A 414 7.90 26.53 8.76
C LYS A 414 7.59 27.28 7.46
N ARG A 415 7.34 26.56 6.36
CA ARG A 415 6.90 27.11 5.07
C ARG A 415 5.39 27.26 4.94
N GLY A 416 4.63 26.94 6.00
CA GLY A 416 3.16 27.02 6.01
C GLY A 416 2.49 25.97 5.12
N MET A 417 3.19 24.86 4.84
CA MET A 417 2.68 23.72 4.08
C MET A 417 2.31 22.59 5.05
N THR A 418 1.28 21.78 4.74
CA THR A 418 1.00 20.54 5.48
C THR A 418 1.82 19.40 4.92
N PHE A 419 2.14 18.39 5.73
CA PHE A 419 2.85 17.22 5.24
C PHE A 419 2.05 16.49 4.14
N ASP A 420 0.72 16.43 4.25
CA ASP A 420 -0.14 15.87 3.20
C ASP A 420 0.08 16.58 1.85
N HIS A 421 0.17 17.92 1.85
CA HIS A 421 0.40 18.68 0.64
C HIS A 421 1.80 18.40 0.07
N LEU A 422 2.83 18.23 0.91
CA LEU A 422 4.16 17.81 0.43
C LEU A 422 4.10 16.45 -0.30
N LEU A 423 3.33 15.49 0.23
CA LEU A 423 3.18 14.16 -0.37
C LEU A 423 2.51 14.21 -1.75
N THR A 424 1.61 15.18 -1.98
CA THR A 424 0.94 15.37 -3.28
C THR A 424 1.81 16.01 -4.36
N ILE A 425 3.00 16.50 -4.02
CA ILE A 425 3.87 17.13 -5.02
C ILE A 425 4.32 16.04 -6.01
N PRO A 426 4.02 16.19 -7.31
CA PRO A 426 4.31 15.17 -8.29
C PRO A 426 5.82 14.97 -8.50
N GLU A 427 6.21 13.72 -8.76
CA GLU A 427 7.57 13.37 -9.17
C GLU A 427 7.96 14.10 -10.47
N GLN A 428 9.20 14.56 -10.59
CA GLN A 428 9.67 15.21 -11.82
C GLN A 428 10.62 14.30 -12.59
N ASP A 429 10.38 14.17 -13.89
CA ASP A 429 11.16 13.31 -14.80
C ASP A 429 12.66 13.68 -14.84
N GLU A 430 13.09 14.87 -14.41
CA GLU A 430 14.50 15.26 -14.35
C GLU A 430 15.20 14.86 -13.04
N TRP A 431 14.46 14.45 -12.00
CA TRP A 431 15.05 14.16 -10.69
C TRP A 431 16.01 12.97 -10.72
N VAL A 432 17.17 13.13 -10.11
CA VAL A 432 18.23 12.11 -9.99
C VAL A 432 18.53 11.91 -8.51
N TYR A 433 18.49 10.67 -8.07
CA TYR A 433 18.73 10.25 -6.69
C TYR A 433 20.19 9.83 -6.49
N SER A 434 20.61 9.62 -5.25
CA SER A 434 21.99 9.25 -4.91
C SER A 434 22.44 7.92 -5.53
N ASP A 435 21.51 6.98 -5.74
CA ASP A 435 21.72 5.70 -6.44
C ASP A 435 21.61 5.82 -7.97
N GLY A 436 21.21 6.98 -8.47
CA GLY A 436 21.23 7.36 -9.87
C GLY A 436 19.85 7.75 -10.42
N LYS A 437 19.76 7.75 -11.75
CA LYS A 437 18.48 7.94 -12.43
C LYS A 437 17.66 6.67 -12.26
N SER A 438 16.39 6.78 -11.90
CA SER A 438 15.51 5.63 -11.67
C SER A 438 14.09 5.95 -12.13
N THR A 439 13.34 4.92 -12.50
CA THR A 439 11.92 5.03 -12.92
C THR A 439 11.17 3.79 -12.46
N THR A 440 9.91 3.91 -12.07
CA THR A 440 9.04 2.74 -11.84
C THR A 440 8.65 2.08 -13.17
N CYS A 441 8.03 0.90 -13.12
CA CYS A 441 7.65 0.10 -14.28
C CYS A 441 6.87 0.91 -15.34
N VAL A 442 5.83 1.63 -14.93
CA VAL A 442 4.97 2.41 -15.84
C VAL A 442 5.60 3.74 -16.24
N ALA A 443 6.35 4.39 -15.32
CA ALA A 443 7.06 5.64 -15.60
C ALA A 443 8.13 5.44 -16.68
N PHE A 444 8.86 4.31 -16.65
CA PHE A 444 9.82 3.95 -17.69
C PHE A 444 9.21 3.99 -19.09
N ILE A 445 8.00 3.44 -19.24
CA ILE A 445 7.30 3.37 -20.53
C ILE A 445 6.73 4.74 -20.91
N LEU A 446 6.19 5.47 -19.94
CA LEU A 446 5.65 6.81 -20.19
C LEU A 446 6.75 7.77 -20.66
N GLU A 447 7.93 7.78 -20.01
CA GLU A 447 9.09 8.55 -20.45
C GLU A 447 9.57 8.11 -21.83
N MET A 448 9.57 6.81 -22.14
CA MET A 448 9.84 6.34 -23.50
C MET A 448 8.83 6.90 -24.51
N TYR A 449 7.55 6.97 -24.17
CA TYR A 449 6.52 7.56 -25.02
C TYR A 449 6.67 9.09 -25.19
N LYS A 450 7.19 9.78 -24.16
CA LYS A 450 7.59 11.20 -24.24
C LYS A 450 8.72 11.38 -25.26
N GLU A 451 9.79 10.61 -25.13
CA GLU A 451 10.97 10.65 -26.03
C GLU A 451 10.65 10.18 -27.46
N ALA A 452 9.78 9.17 -27.60
CA ALA A 452 9.30 8.70 -28.89
C ALA A 452 8.35 9.69 -29.60
N GLY A 453 7.93 10.76 -28.92
CA GLY A 453 7.17 11.86 -29.51
C GLY A 453 5.66 11.60 -29.67
N ILE A 454 5.12 10.53 -29.08
CA ILE A 454 3.68 10.17 -29.26
C ILE A 454 2.74 10.98 -28.36
N LEU A 455 3.26 11.61 -27.30
CA LEU A 455 2.48 12.46 -26.38
C LEU A 455 2.49 13.94 -26.79
N GLY A 456 3.34 14.32 -27.75
CA GLY A 456 3.41 15.69 -28.27
C GLY A 456 3.63 16.73 -27.15
N PRO A 457 2.87 17.85 -27.12
CA PRO A 457 3.02 18.89 -26.11
C PRO A 457 2.74 18.45 -24.67
N LEU A 458 2.08 17.31 -24.46
CA LEU A 458 1.76 16.81 -23.13
C LEU A 458 2.97 16.20 -22.43
N SER A 459 4.07 15.96 -23.15
CA SER A 459 5.25 15.27 -22.61
C SER A 459 5.78 15.88 -21.32
N SER A 460 5.72 17.21 -21.18
CA SER A 460 6.22 17.92 -20.00
C SER A 460 5.22 18.03 -18.84
N SER A 461 4.04 17.41 -18.92
CA SER A 461 2.96 17.66 -17.95
C SER A 461 2.02 16.47 -17.73
N ILE A 462 2.43 15.27 -18.15
CA ILE A 462 1.58 14.08 -18.03
C ILE A 462 2.14 13.12 -16.99
N GLN A 463 1.25 12.68 -16.11
CA GLN A 463 1.49 11.63 -15.12
C GLN A 463 0.36 10.61 -15.18
N ILE A 464 0.65 9.35 -14.86
CA ILE A 464 -0.33 8.28 -14.98
C ILE A 464 -0.31 7.33 -13.81
N ARG A 465 -1.50 6.87 -13.45
CA ARG A 465 -1.69 5.72 -12.57
C ARG A 465 -1.55 4.41 -13.33
N ASP A 466 -2.42 4.21 -14.33
CA ASP A 466 -2.44 3.04 -15.20
C ASP A 466 -2.35 3.47 -16.68
N ALA A 467 -1.29 3.06 -17.37
CA ALA A 467 -1.12 3.39 -18.78
C ALA A 467 -2.21 2.80 -19.67
N TYR A 468 -2.75 1.62 -19.33
CA TYR A 468 -3.77 0.94 -20.16
C TYR A 468 -5.06 1.74 -20.33
N MET A 469 -5.32 2.73 -19.46
CA MET A 469 -6.50 3.59 -19.54
C MET A 469 -6.38 4.65 -20.65
N LEU A 470 -5.15 5.02 -21.00
CA LEU A 470 -4.87 6.02 -22.02
C LEU A 470 -5.41 5.56 -23.38
N LYS A 471 -6.05 6.48 -24.08
CA LYS A 471 -6.65 6.24 -25.39
C LYS A 471 -5.61 6.28 -26.52
N ILE A 472 -4.58 5.45 -26.38
CA ILE A 472 -3.42 5.36 -27.28
C ILE A 472 -3.25 3.99 -27.91
N PHE A 473 -4.08 3.02 -27.53
CA PHE A 473 -4.01 1.64 -28.01
C PHE A 473 -4.99 1.37 -29.15
N GLU A 474 -4.79 0.27 -29.86
CA GLU A 474 -5.71 -0.19 -30.90
C GLU A 474 -7.07 -0.54 -30.28
N SER A 475 -8.13 0.02 -30.87
CA SER A 475 -9.53 -0.17 -30.45
C SER A 475 -10.34 -0.97 -31.48
N ASN A 476 -9.84 -1.08 -32.71
CA ASN A 476 -10.46 -1.85 -33.77
C ASN A 476 -9.96 -3.31 -33.74
N HIS A 477 -10.84 -4.21 -33.30
CA HIS A 477 -10.55 -5.64 -33.18
C HIS A 477 -10.10 -6.28 -34.51
N THR A 478 -10.54 -5.74 -35.66
CA THR A 478 -10.16 -6.28 -36.98
C THR A 478 -8.70 -6.02 -37.36
N ARG A 479 -8.01 -5.13 -36.63
CA ARG A 479 -6.60 -4.81 -36.82
C ARG A 479 -5.69 -5.48 -35.78
N LEU A 480 -6.26 -6.11 -34.76
CA LEU A 480 -5.48 -6.89 -33.82
C LEU A 480 -4.89 -8.11 -34.53
N PRO A 481 -3.72 -8.61 -34.10
CA PRO A 481 -3.11 -9.79 -34.71
C PRO A 481 -4.04 -11.00 -34.72
N ASN A 482 -3.95 -11.87 -35.73
CA ASN A 482 -4.84 -13.03 -35.87
C ASN A 482 -4.71 -14.07 -34.74
N TRP A 483 -3.67 -14.00 -33.92
CA TRP A 483 -3.52 -14.84 -32.72
C TRP A 483 -4.17 -14.22 -31.47
N CYS A 484 -4.53 -12.94 -31.54
CA CYS A 484 -5.19 -12.20 -30.47
C CYS A 484 -6.66 -12.61 -30.36
N ASN A 485 -7.11 -12.95 -29.15
CA ASN A 485 -8.51 -13.26 -28.87
C ASN A 485 -9.12 -14.44 -29.65
N ASN A 486 -8.33 -15.48 -29.91
CA ASN A 486 -8.79 -16.71 -30.59
C ASN A 486 -9.71 -17.63 -29.76
N GLY A 487 -10.39 -17.11 -28.73
CA GLY A 487 -11.27 -17.88 -27.85
C GLY A 487 -12.71 -17.36 -27.82
N ASP A 488 -13.59 -18.09 -27.12
CA ASP A 488 -15.05 -17.89 -27.15
C ASP A 488 -15.55 -16.53 -26.62
N LYS A 489 -14.76 -15.87 -25.76
CA LYS A 489 -15.04 -14.53 -25.24
C LYS A 489 -13.86 -13.63 -25.56
N GLN A 490 -14.05 -12.75 -26.54
CA GLN A 490 -13.04 -11.80 -27.00
C GLN A 490 -12.87 -10.65 -26.01
N LEU A 491 -11.63 -10.31 -25.69
CA LEU A 491 -11.25 -9.10 -24.95
C LEU A 491 -10.98 -7.94 -25.92
N PRO A 492 -11.01 -6.68 -25.47
CA PRO A 492 -10.62 -5.54 -26.32
C PRO A 492 -9.10 -5.43 -26.54
N PHE A 493 -8.33 -6.36 -25.96
CA PHE A 493 -6.87 -6.43 -26.01
C PHE A 493 -6.39 -7.89 -26.09
N CYS A 494 -5.09 -8.11 -26.27
CA CYS A 494 -4.52 -9.44 -26.50
C CYS A 494 -4.00 -10.06 -25.21
N GLN A 495 -4.80 -10.86 -24.51
CA GLN A 495 -4.29 -11.62 -23.36
C GLN A 495 -3.48 -12.85 -23.80
N ILE A 496 -2.16 -12.75 -23.71
CA ILE A 496 -1.21 -13.74 -24.23
C ILE A 496 -0.79 -14.81 -23.20
N LEU A 497 -0.96 -14.55 -21.90
CA LEU A 497 -0.65 -15.50 -20.83
C LEU A 497 -1.67 -15.43 -19.68
N GLY A 498 -1.89 -16.57 -19.03
CA GLY A 498 -2.45 -16.65 -17.68
C GLY A 498 -3.79 -17.37 -17.59
N GLU A 499 -4.05 -17.97 -16.43
CA GLU A 499 -5.21 -18.81 -16.14
C GLU A 499 -6.55 -18.06 -16.04
N TYR A 500 -6.51 -16.80 -15.61
CA TYR A 500 -7.67 -15.96 -15.36
C TYR A 500 -7.74 -14.85 -16.39
N ARG A 501 -8.94 -14.41 -16.72
CA ARG A 501 -9.16 -13.28 -17.61
C ARG A 501 -8.69 -12.01 -16.92
N MET A 502 -7.82 -11.26 -17.59
CA MET A 502 -7.43 -9.93 -17.12
C MET A 502 -8.57 -8.95 -17.33
N GLU A 503 -8.69 -8.00 -16.41
CA GLU A 503 -9.70 -6.96 -16.40
C GLU A 503 -8.97 -5.62 -16.36
N PHE A 504 -9.33 -4.70 -17.26
CA PHE A 504 -8.76 -3.37 -17.33
C PHE A 504 -9.91 -2.35 -17.36
N PRO A 505 -10.42 -1.94 -16.19
CA PRO A 505 -11.48 -0.93 -16.11
C PRO A 505 -11.08 0.34 -16.85
N HIS A 506 -11.96 0.90 -17.69
CA HIS A 506 -11.64 2.08 -18.51
C HIS A 506 -10.51 1.88 -19.54
N TYR A 507 -10.21 0.63 -19.94
CA TYR A 507 -9.25 0.32 -20.99
C TYR A 507 -9.43 1.20 -22.23
N ASN A 508 -8.37 1.93 -22.61
CA ASN A 508 -8.29 2.72 -23.83
C ASN A 508 -9.42 3.76 -23.97
N THR A 509 -9.82 4.41 -22.88
CA THR A 509 -10.95 5.37 -22.86
C THR A 509 -10.56 6.82 -22.57
N ILE A 510 -9.43 7.06 -21.90
CA ILE A 510 -9.04 8.39 -21.44
C ILE A 510 -8.12 9.05 -22.46
N GLU A 511 -8.61 10.11 -23.12
CA GLU A 511 -7.73 10.95 -23.94
C GLU A 511 -6.66 11.58 -23.02
N PRO A 512 -5.36 11.50 -23.35
CA PRO A 512 -4.33 12.13 -22.53
C PRO A 512 -4.54 13.66 -22.40
N TYR A 513 -4.37 14.21 -21.20
CA TYR A 513 -4.41 15.65 -20.93
C TYR A 513 -3.36 16.05 -19.89
N ALA A 514 -3.07 17.35 -19.82
CA ALA A 514 -2.07 17.88 -18.90
C ALA A 514 -2.55 17.77 -17.45
N LYS A 515 -1.64 17.39 -16.55
CA LYS A 515 -1.85 17.23 -15.11
C LYS A 515 -2.89 16.20 -14.72
N MET A 516 -3.15 15.22 -15.60
CA MET A 516 -3.98 14.08 -15.25
C MET A 516 -3.33 13.32 -14.09
N ASN A 517 -4.13 12.83 -13.14
CA ASN A 517 -3.62 12.11 -11.95
C ASN A 517 -2.81 12.96 -10.97
N GLU A 518 -3.04 14.27 -10.95
CA GLU A 518 -2.57 15.14 -9.86
C GLU A 518 -3.70 15.51 -8.87
N ASN A 519 -4.93 14.99 -9.08
CA ASN A 519 -6.11 15.28 -8.27
C ASN A 519 -7.11 14.10 -8.24
N CYS A 520 -6.61 12.87 -8.35
CA CYS A 520 -7.44 11.68 -8.52
C CYS A 520 -7.45 10.83 -7.24
N PRO A 521 -8.59 10.72 -6.54
CA PRO A 521 -8.68 9.84 -5.39
C PRO A 521 -8.48 8.37 -5.79
N SER A 522 -7.98 7.57 -4.85
CA SER A 522 -7.67 6.15 -5.04
C SER A 522 -8.45 5.27 -4.05
N LEU A 523 -9.71 5.63 -3.80
CA LEU A 523 -10.55 4.92 -2.84
C LEU A 523 -11.20 3.65 -3.44
N PRO A 524 -11.01 2.48 -2.82
CA PRO A 524 -11.74 1.26 -3.17
C PRO A 524 -13.22 1.34 -2.77
N PRO A 525 -14.07 0.47 -3.34
CA PRO A 525 -13.74 -0.54 -4.36
C PRO A 525 -13.86 -0.02 -5.80
N THR A 526 -14.41 1.18 -6.00
CA THR A 526 -14.77 1.69 -7.33
C THR A 526 -13.66 2.53 -7.97
N TYR A 527 -12.76 3.11 -7.18
CA TYR A 527 -11.68 3.98 -7.66
C TYR A 527 -12.17 5.06 -8.61
N GLU A 528 -13.27 5.72 -8.22
CA GLU A 528 -13.96 6.71 -9.04
C GLU A 528 -13.01 7.84 -9.45
N ARG A 529 -13.03 8.15 -10.75
CA ARG A 529 -12.34 9.33 -11.29
C ARG A 529 -13.31 10.51 -11.38
N PRO A 530 -13.21 11.51 -10.47
CA PRO A 530 -14.01 12.72 -10.56
C PRO A 530 -13.61 13.55 -11.80
N VAL A 531 -14.43 14.53 -12.18
CA VAL A 531 -14.14 15.40 -13.35
C VAL A 531 -12.88 16.26 -13.16
N SER A 532 -12.46 16.48 -11.92
CA SER A 532 -11.23 17.21 -11.57
C SER A 532 -9.98 16.34 -11.63
N CYS A 533 -10.14 15.03 -11.81
CA CYS A 533 -9.09 14.12 -12.22
C CYS A 533 -8.70 14.48 -13.66
#